data_AF-A0A5C8J2K6-F1
#
_entry.id   AF-A0A5C8J2K6-F1
#
_cell.length_a   1.000
_cell.length_b   1.000
_cell.length_c   1.000
_cell.angle_alpha   90.00
_cell.angle_beta   90.00
_cell.angle_gamma   90.00
#
_symmetry.space_group_name_H-M   'P 1'
#
loop_
_entity.id
_entity.type
_entity.pdbx_description
1 polymer ?
#
loop_
_entity_poly.entity_id
_entity_poly.type
_entity_poly.pdbx_seq_one_letter_code
_entity_poly.pdbx_strand_id
1 'polypeptide(L)'
;MIPLVVRWMAWMAAALAAALAGCARLPLTAERPPEDRFADAFVELLPVAALMGHSAERDPRWPLGDRARLVSDAQLSCMRQSLSPAEVRASQRQVARDYAQAHGGTLTADLEVLEDGAARLIGQAMREGAGLPIEGGRAPATTAETRALAAFARDPRYASLREATGLARLAGGEPAPAGQRGKDIASALTVNFLTNAFLRCHIPVKLLY
;
A
#
# COMPACT_ATOMS: atom_id res chain seq x y z
N MET A 1 30.24 -56.62 50.47
CA MET A 1 30.67 -55.28 50.94
C MET A 1 30.29 -54.26 49.88
N ILE A 2 29.60 -53.20 50.33
CA ILE A 2 28.97 -52.03 49.65
C ILE A 2 29.92 -51.33 48.62
N PRO A 3 29.44 -50.63 47.55
CA PRO A 3 28.17 -49.90 47.48
C PRO A 3 27.27 -50.09 46.25
N LEU A 4 25.97 -50.20 46.55
CA LEU A 4 24.79 -50.09 45.70
C LEU A 4 24.32 -48.64 45.46
N VAL A 5 25.14 -47.63 45.78
CA VAL A 5 24.68 -46.24 45.94
C VAL A 5 24.75 -45.41 44.64
N VAL A 6 25.56 -45.82 43.66
CA VAL A 6 25.89 -44.93 42.52
C VAL A 6 24.84 -44.96 41.39
N ARG A 7 23.93 -45.95 41.36
CA ARG A 7 23.01 -46.15 40.21
C ARG A 7 21.71 -45.33 40.26
N TRP A 8 21.38 -44.71 41.40
CA TRP A 8 20.12 -43.98 41.59
C TRP A 8 20.22 -42.48 41.30
N MET A 9 21.42 -41.90 41.28
CA MET A 9 21.59 -40.46 41.02
C MET A 9 21.56 -40.07 39.53
N ALA A 10 21.82 -41.01 38.61
CA ALA A 10 21.84 -40.71 37.18
C ALA A 10 20.44 -40.49 36.58
N TRP A 11 19.39 -41.06 37.17
CA TRP A 11 18.03 -40.99 36.63
C TRP A 11 17.26 -39.75 37.07
N MET A 12 17.65 -39.11 38.17
CA MET A 12 17.03 -37.85 38.62
C MET A 12 17.52 -36.62 37.83
N ALA A 13 18.73 -36.65 37.25
CA ALA A 13 19.25 -35.54 36.46
C ALA A 13 18.62 -35.46 35.05
N ALA A 14 18.22 -36.59 34.47
CA ALA A 14 17.60 -36.62 33.15
C ALA A 14 16.12 -36.18 33.15
N ALA A 15 15.40 -36.40 34.26
CA ALA A 15 14.00 -36.00 34.38
C ALA A 15 13.81 -34.48 34.58
N LEU A 16 14.78 -33.79 35.20
CA LEU A 16 14.70 -32.34 35.43
C LEU A 16 15.03 -31.52 34.16
N ALA A 17 15.84 -32.06 33.24
CA ALA A 17 16.18 -31.39 31.98
C ALA A 17 15.03 -31.41 30.96
N ALA A 18 14.13 -32.40 31.02
CA ALA A 18 12.98 -32.47 30.11
C ALA A 18 11.83 -31.51 30.50
N ALA A 19 11.76 -31.06 31.75
CA ALA A 19 10.72 -30.13 32.22
C ALA A 19 10.96 -28.66 31.83
N LEU A 20 12.19 -28.29 31.44
CA LEU A 20 12.54 -26.93 31.02
C LEU A 20 12.46 -26.70 29.49
N ALA A 21 12.23 -27.74 28.70
CA ALA A 21 12.07 -27.62 27.24
C ALA A 21 10.65 -27.23 26.80
N GLY A 22 9.67 -27.17 27.72
CA GLY A 22 8.25 -26.96 27.42
C GLY A 22 7.79 -25.51 27.19
N CYS A 23 8.68 -24.51 27.20
CA CYS A 23 8.34 -23.11 26.98
C CYS A 23 8.91 -22.51 25.68
N ALA A 24 9.35 -23.34 24.74
CA ALA A 24 9.50 -22.89 23.37
C ALA A 24 8.09 -22.73 22.77
N ARG A 25 7.45 -21.58 23.05
CA ARG A 25 6.32 -21.11 22.25
C ARG A 25 6.86 -20.98 20.83
N LEU A 26 6.59 -21.97 19.99
CA LEU A 26 6.68 -21.82 18.55
C LEU A 26 6.00 -20.49 18.22
N PRO A 27 6.66 -19.56 17.51
CA PRO A 27 5.97 -18.39 17.02
C PRO A 27 4.92 -18.92 16.05
N LEU A 28 3.70 -19.14 16.53
CA LEU A 28 2.52 -19.06 15.71
C LEU A 28 2.66 -17.69 15.07
N THR A 29 2.99 -17.66 13.78
CA THR A 29 2.96 -16.45 12.97
C THR A 29 1.58 -15.89 13.16
N ALA A 30 1.46 -14.90 14.05
CA ALA A 30 0.21 -14.26 14.34
C ALA A 30 -0.31 -13.75 13.00
N GLU A 31 -1.52 -14.20 12.64
CA GLU A 31 -2.15 -13.75 11.42
C GLU A 31 -2.21 -12.23 11.46
N ARG A 32 -1.72 -11.59 10.39
CA ARG A 32 -1.64 -10.12 10.36
C ARG A 32 -3.05 -9.55 10.48
N PRO A 33 -3.25 -8.46 11.25
CA PRO A 33 -4.55 -7.83 11.37
C PRO A 33 -5.14 -7.50 9.99
N PRO A 34 -6.47 -7.67 9.78
CA PRO A 34 -7.12 -7.35 8.51
C PRO A 34 -6.84 -5.92 8.02
N GLU A 35 -6.69 -4.97 8.94
CA GLU A 35 -6.39 -3.57 8.62
C GLU A 35 -4.99 -3.39 8.03
N ASP A 36 -4.01 -4.18 8.48
CA ASP A 36 -2.65 -4.15 7.94
C ASP A 36 -2.58 -4.77 6.54
N ARG A 37 -3.32 -5.87 6.34
CA ARG A 37 -3.48 -6.51 5.03
C ARG A 37 -4.21 -5.59 4.05
N PHE A 38 -5.28 -4.94 4.49
CA PHE A 38 -5.99 -3.94 3.70
C PHE A 38 -5.09 -2.77 3.33
N ALA A 39 -4.29 -2.27 4.27
CA ALA A 39 -3.31 -1.22 3.98
C ALA A 39 -2.26 -1.63 2.95
N ASP A 40 -1.80 -2.89 2.95
CA ASP A 40 -0.92 -3.41 1.90
C ASP A 40 -1.62 -3.47 0.55
N ALA A 41 -2.82 -4.07 0.49
CA ALA A 41 -3.60 -4.21 -0.72
C ALA A 41 -3.98 -2.83 -1.33
N PHE A 42 -4.25 -1.83 -0.47
CA PHE A 42 -4.52 -0.46 -0.88
C PHE A 42 -3.30 0.22 -1.53
N VAL A 43 -2.10 -0.02 -0.99
CA VAL A 43 -0.85 0.49 -1.56
C VAL A 43 -0.48 -0.23 -2.86
N GLU A 44 -0.79 -1.53 -2.96
CA GLU A 44 -0.61 -2.29 -4.20
C GLU A 44 -1.56 -1.78 -5.30
N LEU A 45 -2.84 -1.59 -4.96
CA LEU A 45 -3.87 -1.04 -5.82
C LEU A 45 -3.48 0.33 -6.39
N LEU A 46 -2.95 1.21 -5.53
CA LEU A 46 -2.59 2.57 -5.87
C LEU A 46 -1.08 2.78 -5.67
N PRO A 47 -0.22 2.53 -6.66
CA PRO A 47 1.24 2.61 -6.53
C PRO A 47 1.78 4.06 -6.52
N VAL A 48 1.13 4.99 -5.82
CA VAL A 48 1.44 6.44 -5.81
C VAL A 48 2.86 6.70 -5.33
N ALA A 49 3.33 6.04 -4.27
CA ALA A 49 4.71 6.16 -3.82
C ALA A 49 5.75 5.84 -4.91
N ALA A 50 5.50 4.82 -5.74
CA ALA A 50 6.38 4.46 -6.85
C ALA A 50 6.33 5.51 -7.98
N LEU A 51 5.14 6.03 -8.28
CA LEU A 51 4.94 7.11 -9.26
C LEU A 51 5.70 8.38 -8.87
N MET A 52 5.60 8.77 -7.59
CA MET A 52 6.30 9.94 -7.04
C MET A 52 7.81 9.77 -7.11
N GLY A 53 8.33 8.61 -6.67
CA GLY A 53 9.77 8.31 -6.74
C GLY A 53 10.30 8.37 -8.17
N HIS A 54 9.62 7.72 -9.10
CA HIS A 54 10.01 7.68 -10.51
C HIS A 54 9.99 9.05 -11.20
N SER A 55 9.09 9.93 -10.77
CA SER A 55 9.06 11.32 -11.23
C SER A 55 10.24 12.12 -10.67
N ALA A 56 10.51 11.96 -9.37
CA ALA A 56 11.60 12.63 -8.67
C ALA A 56 13.01 12.22 -9.16
N GLU A 57 13.16 11.00 -9.68
CA GLU A 57 14.38 10.49 -10.32
C GLU A 57 14.64 11.11 -11.71
N ARG A 58 13.58 11.46 -12.45
CA ARG A 58 13.68 12.00 -13.82
C ARG A 58 13.85 13.51 -13.89
N ASP A 59 13.27 14.24 -12.94
CA ASP A 59 13.30 15.69 -12.95
C ASP A 59 13.82 16.23 -11.60
N PRO A 60 15.00 16.87 -11.57
CA PRO A 60 15.50 17.50 -10.35
C PRO A 60 14.60 18.64 -9.85
N ARG A 61 13.78 19.23 -10.74
CA ARG A 61 12.84 20.31 -10.42
C ARG A 61 11.47 19.80 -9.98
N TRP A 62 11.25 18.49 -10.00
CA TRP A 62 10.07 17.88 -9.44
C TRP A 62 9.92 18.22 -7.95
N PRO A 63 8.70 18.46 -7.43
CA PRO A 63 7.40 18.35 -8.12
C PRO A 63 6.93 19.63 -8.82
N LEU A 64 7.70 20.71 -8.78
CA LEU A 64 7.28 22.04 -9.23
C LEU A 64 7.63 22.34 -10.70
N GLY A 65 8.49 21.55 -11.32
CA GLY A 65 8.94 21.73 -12.70
C GLY A 65 9.51 23.14 -12.90
N ASP A 66 9.00 23.87 -13.89
CA ASP A 66 9.46 25.24 -14.16
C ASP A 66 9.23 26.23 -13.01
N ARG A 67 8.27 25.93 -12.11
CA ARG A 67 7.97 26.76 -10.94
C ARG A 67 8.96 26.54 -9.79
N ALA A 68 9.86 25.57 -9.88
CA ALA A 68 10.91 25.37 -8.87
C ALA A 68 11.76 26.63 -8.67
N ARG A 69 11.93 27.46 -9.72
CA ARG A 69 12.62 28.76 -9.64
C ARG A 69 11.89 29.83 -8.82
N LEU A 70 10.64 29.59 -8.44
CA LEU A 70 9.77 30.51 -7.69
C LEU A 70 9.76 30.21 -6.19
N VAL A 71 10.47 29.17 -5.74
CA VAL A 71 10.58 28.76 -4.35
C VAL A 71 12.05 28.71 -3.94
N SER A 72 12.31 28.71 -2.63
CA SER A 72 13.68 28.50 -2.13
C SER A 72 14.12 27.03 -2.25
N ASP A 73 15.43 26.80 -2.25
CA ASP A 73 15.98 25.44 -2.21
C ASP A 73 15.50 24.65 -0.98
N ALA A 74 15.31 25.32 0.15
CA ALA A 74 14.76 24.72 1.37
C ALA A 74 13.31 24.26 1.17
N GLN A 75 12.48 25.06 0.50
CA GLN A 75 11.09 24.70 0.17
C GLN A 75 11.03 23.54 -0.83
N LEU A 76 11.85 23.58 -1.88
CA LEU A 76 11.93 22.49 -2.85
C LEU A 76 12.41 21.18 -2.19
N SER A 77 13.43 21.25 -1.32
CA SER A 77 13.93 20.11 -0.55
C SER A 77 12.85 19.53 0.37
N CYS A 78 12.14 20.38 1.12
CA CYS A 78 11.01 19.98 1.95
C CYS A 78 9.93 19.26 1.13
N MET A 79 9.60 19.77 -0.06
CA MET A 79 8.61 19.13 -0.93
C MET A 79 9.07 17.74 -1.37
N ARG A 80 10.32 17.61 -1.80
CA ARG A 80 10.89 16.33 -2.23
C ARG A 80 10.89 15.32 -1.08
N GLN A 81 11.17 15.76 0.14
CA GLN A 81 11.10 14.91 1.33
C GLN A 81 9.65 14.49 1.64
N SER A 82 8.72 15.44 1.64
CA SER A 82 7.29 15.20 1.94
C SER A 82 6.61 14.28 0.92
N LEU A 83 7.11 14.25 -0.30
CA LEU A 83 6.62 13.38 -1.38
C LEU A 83 7.57 12.20 -1.65
N SER A 84 8.51 11.92 -0.75
CA SER A 84 9.37 10.76 -0.87
C SER A 84 8.55 9.47 -0.86
N PRO A 85 9.01 8.38 -1.51
CA PRO A 85 8.26 7.12 -1.54
C PRO A 85 7.90 6.59 -0.16
N ALA A 86 8.74 6.80 0.85
CA ALA A 86 8.49 6.38 2.23
C ALA A 86 7.32 7.16 2.86
N GLU A 87 7.35 8.50 2.76
CA GLU A 87 6.30 9.38 3.32
C GLU A 87 4.95 9.16 2.63
N VAL A 88 4.95 9.06 1.30
CA VAL A 88 3.74 8.80 0.53
C VAL A 88 3.14 7.44 0.88
N ARG A 89 3.97 6.39 0.96
CA ARG A 89 3.51 5.06 1.36
C ARG A 89 2.94 5.07 2.79
N ALA A 90 3.61 5.72 3.74
CA ALA A 90 3.11 5.84 5.11
C ALA A 90 1.75 6.54 5.15
N SER A 91 1.60 7.64 4.42
CA SER A 91 0.34 8.36 4.30
C SER A 91 -0.76 7.53 3.62
N GLN A 92 -0.44 6.75 2.58
CA GLN A 92 -1.41 5.85 1.94
C GLN A 92 -1.89 4.76 2.90
N ARG A 93 -0.97 4.15 3.66
CA ARG A 93 -1.35 3.18 4.69
C ARG A 93 -2.24 3.79 5.74
N GLN A 94 -1.98 5.04 6.15
CA GLN A 94 -2.84 5.73 7.11
C GLN A 94 -4.26 5.90 6.56
N VAL A 95 -4.41 6.38 5.32
CA VAL A 95 -5.71 6.50 4.66
C VAL A 95 -6.45 5.16 4.62
N ALA A 96 -5.73 4.08 4.30
CA ALA A 96 -6.31 2.74 4.28
C ALA A 96 -6.79 2.27 5.67
N ARG A 97 -6.04 2.59 6.73
CA ARG A 97 -6.46 2.30 8.12
C ARG A 97 -7.67 3.12 8.52
N ASP A 98 -7.71 4.41 8.16
CA ASP A 98 -8.84 5.29 8.46
C ASP A 98 -10.11 4.78 7.77
N TYR A 99 -10.00 4.32 6.51
CA TYR A 99 -11.08 3.63 5.81
C TYR A 99 -11.50 2.35 6.54
N ALA A 100 -10.54 1.48 6.89
CA ALA A 100 -10.84 0.21 7.55
C ALA A 100 -11.57 0.40 8.89
N GLN A 101 -11.22 1.44 9.66
CA GLN A 101 -11.91 1.81 10.89
C GLN A 101 -13.34 2.29 10.62
N ALA A 102 -13.55 3.13 9.61
CA ALA A 102 -14.87 3.65 9.24
C ALA A 102 -15.78 2.58 8.60
N HIS A 103 -15.20 1.55 7.99
CA HIS A 103 -15.90 0.52 7.20
C HIS A 103 -15.72 -0.90 7.76
N GLY A 104 -15.57 -1.05 9.08
CA GLY A 104 -15.32 -2.36 9.71
C GLY A 104 -16.36 -3.44 9.36
N GLY A 105 -17.61 -3.04 9.08
CA GLY A 105 -18.68 -3.96 8.67
C GLY A 105 -18.55 -4.52 7.23
N THR A 106 -17.80 -3.86 6.35
CA THR A 106 -17.56 -4.30 4.96
C THR A 106 -16.11 -4.69 4.69
N LEU A 107 -15.20 -4.43 5.64
CA LEU A 107 -13.76 -4.58 5.48
C LEU A 107 -13.34 -5.97 4.97
N THR A 108 -13.95 -7.04 5.46
CA THR A 108 -13.62 -8.40 5.01
C THR A 108 -13.87 -8.59 3.52
N ALA A 109 -15.05 -8.19 3.03
CA ALA A 109 -15.39 -8.29 1.60
C ALA A 109 -14.55 -7.34 0.74
N ASP A 110 -14.29 -6.13 1.24
CA ASP A 110 -13.41 -5.15 0.59
C ASP A 110 -11.97 -5.69 0.47
N LEU A 111 -11.46 -6.37 1.51
CA LEU A 111 -10.14 -6.99 1.50
C LEU A 111 -10.09 -8.17 0.54
N GLU A 112 -11.09 -9.06 0.57
CA GLU A 112 -11.18 -10.23 -0.30
C GLU A 112 -11.15 -9.82 -1.78
N VAL A 113 -11.94 -8.84 -2.22
CA VAL A 113 -11.94 -8.43 -3.64
C VAL A 113 -10.60 -7.84 -4.07
N LEU A 114 -9.88 -7.16 -3.16
CA LEU A 114 -8.57 -6.60 -3.44
C LEU A 114 -7.51 -7.69 -3.55
N GLU A 115 -7.44 -8.60 -2.59
CA GLU A 115 -6.47 -9.69 -2.54
C GLU A 115 -6.75 -10.79 -3.57
N ASP A 116 -8.00 -11.00 -3.96
CA ASP A 116 -8.39 -11.93 -5.03
C ASP A 116 -7.93 -11.46 -6.42
N GLY A 117 -7.42 -10.22 -6.53
CA GLY A 117 -6.70 -9.76 -7.72
C GLY A 117 -6.98 -8.34 -8.17
N ALA A 118 -8.00 -7.67 -7.63
CA ALA A 118 -8.32 -6.31 -8.09
C ALA A 118 -7.15 -5.35 -7.80
N ALA A 119 -6.53 -5.45 -6.62
CA ALA A 119 -5.36 -4.62 -6.26
C ALA A 119 -4.21 -4.82 -7.24
N ARG A 120 -3.82 -6.08 -7.46
CA ARG A 120 -2.71 -6.43 -8.36
C ARG A 120 -2.95 -5.96 -9.78
N LEU A 121 -4.12 -6.25 -10.37
CA LEU A 121 -4.40 -5.94 -11.77
C LEU A 121 -4.50 -4.43 -12.02
N ILE A 122 -5.16 -3.69 -11.14
CA ILE A 122 -5.26 -2.22 -11.26
C ILE A 122 -3.90 -1.58 -11.00
N GLY A 123 -3.18 -2.01 -9.97
CA GLY A 123 -1.84 -1.52 -9.65
C GLY A 123 -0.84 -1.75 -10.79
N GLN A 124 -0.88 -2.91 -11.44
CA GLN A 124 -0.10 -3.19 -12.65
C GLN A 124 -0.48 -2.28 -13.80
N ALA A 125 -1.78 -2.10 -14.08
CA ALA A 125 -2.24 -1.21 -15.14
C ALA A 125 -1.78 0.25 -14.89
N MET A 126 -1.80 0.72 -13.64
CA MET A 126 -1.30 2.04 -13.26
C MET A 126 0.21 2.16 -13.45
N ARG A 127 0.98 1.12 -13.09
CA ARG A 127 2.43 1.09 -13.32
C ARG A 127 2.76 1.14 -14.80
N GLU A 128 2.10 0.30 -15.60
CA GLU A 128 2.27 0.28 -17.06
C GLU A 128 1.94 1.64 -17.69
N GLY A 129 0.81 2.23 -17.31
CA GLY A 129 0.40 3.55 -17.81
C GLY A 129 1.39 4.67 -17.47
N ALA A 130 2.18 4.50 -16.40
CA ALA A 130 3.21 5.44 -15.99
C ALA A 130 4.64 5.08 -16.46
N GLY A 131 4.82 3.98 -17.21
CA GLY A 131 6.14 3.51 -17.62
C GLY A 131 7.00 3.01 -16.46
N LEU A 132 6.38 2.60 -15.35
CA LEU A 132 7.06 1.95 -14.22
C LEU A 132 7.34 0.48 -14.54
N PRO A 133 8.49 -0.07 -14.07
CA PRO A 133 8.69 -1.51 -14.10
C PRO A 133 7.65 -2.24 -13.23
N ILE A 134 7.25 -3.42 -13.67
CA ILE A 134 6.45 -4.36 -12.88
C ILE A 134 7.41 -5.36 -12.23
N GLU A 135 7.52 -5.31 -10.91
CA GLU A 135 8.27 -6.27 -10.11
C GLU A 135 7.76 -7.70 -10.38
N GLY A 136 8.66 -8.64 -10.67
CA GLY A 136 8.31 -10.03 -11.02
C GLY A 136 7.74 -10.22 -12.44
N GLY A 137 7.66 -9.16 -13.25
CA GLY A 137 7.16 -9.21 -14.62
C GLY A 137 5.64 -9.29 -14.74
N ARG A 138 5.14 -9.28 -15.98
CA ARG A 138 3.70 -9.33 -16.27
C ARG A 138 3.21 -10.78 -16.25
N ALA A 139 2.75 -11.22 -15.09
CA ALA A 139 1.99 -12.46 -15.00
C ALA A 139 0.62 -12.30 -15.67
N PRO A 140 0.15 -13.26 -16.49
CA PRO A 140 -1.19 -13.22 -17.06
C PRO A 140 -2.24 -13.21 -15.94
N ALA A 141 -3.34 -12.49 -16.16
CA ALA A 141 -4.47 -12.49 -15.24
C ALA A 141 -5.13 -13.86 -15.22
N THR A 142 -5.35 -14.41 -14.02
CA THR A 142 -6.14 -15.61 -13.82
C THR A 142 -7.64 -15.28 -13.95
N THR A 143 -8.45 -16.33 -14.10
CA THR A 143 -9.91 -16.19 -14.12
C THR A 143 -10.45 -15.62 -12.81
N ALA A 144 -9.85 -15.98 -11.67
CA ALA A 144 -10.24 -15.47 -10.36
C ALA A 144 -10.00 -13.96 -10.25
N GLU A 145 -8.81 -13.50 -10.63
CA GLU A 145 -8.46 -12.08 -10.57
C GLU A 145 -9.29 -11.24 -11.54
N THR A 146 -9.58 -11.78 -12.73
CA THR A 146 -10.48 -11.12 -13.70
C THR A 146 -11.89 -10.96 -13.12
N ARG A 147 -12.38 -11.97 -12.38
CA ARG A 147 -13.68 -11.91 -11.70
C ARG A 147 -13.64 -10.90 -10.55
N ALA A 148 -12.59 -10.87 -9.74
CA ALA A 148 -12.40 -9.92 -8.66
C ALA A 148 -12.37 -8.47 -9.19
N LEU A 149 -11.62 -8.23 -10.26
CA LEU A 149 -11.61 -6.94 -10.94
C LEU A 149 -12.99 -6.53 -11.46
N ALA A 150 -13.72 -7.46 -12.09
CA ALA A 150 -15.08 -7.19 -12.58
C ALA A 150 -16.05 -6.87 -11.43
N ALA A 151 -15.93 -7.60 -10.31
CA ALA A 151 -16.71 -7.37 -9.10
C ALA A 151 -16.39 -5.99 -8.51
N PHE A 152 -15.11 -5.69 -8.27
CA PHE A 152 -14.65 -4.37 -7.82
C PHE A 152 -15.18 -3.25 -8.71
N ALA A 153 -15.16 -3.41 -10.03
CA ALA A 153 -15.55 -2.37 -10.97
C ALA A 153 -17.06 -2.13 -11.03
N ARG A 154 -17.90 -3.14 -10.82
CA ARG A 154 -19.34 -3.08 -11.15
C ARG A 154 -20.28 -3.33 -9.98
N ASP A 155 -19.85 -4.09 -8.98
CA ASP A 155 -20.72 -4.45 -7.88
C ASP A 155 -20.97 -3.22 -7.00
N PRO A 156 -22.25 -2.87 -6.72
CA PRO A 156 -22.58 -1.74 -5.86
C PRO A 156 -22.01 -1.89 -4.44
N ARG A 157 -21.74 -3.12 -3.97
CA ARG A 157 -21.16 -3.37 -2.64
C ARG A 157 -19.80 -2.70 -2.43
N TYR A 158 -19.01 -2.53 -3.50
CA TYR A 158 -17.68 -1.91 -3.43
C TYR A 158 -17.68 -0.42 -3.79
N ALA A 159 -18.84 0.25 -3.78
CA ALA A 159 -18.93 1.67 -4.14
C ALA A 159 -18.09 2.57 -3.22
N SER A 160 -18.18 2.37 -1.90
CA SER A 160 -17.40 3.13 -0.92
C SER A 160 -15.90 2.93 -1.10
N LEU A 161 -15.47 1.69 -1.39
CA LEU A 161 -14.06 1.38 -1.66
C LEU A 161 -13.57 2.08 -2.93
N ARG A 162 -14.37 2.08 -4.01
CA ARG A 162 -14.05 2.82 -5.24
C ARG A 162 -13.98 4.33 -5.01
N GLU A 163 -14.85 4.87 -4.17
CA GLU A 163 -14.82 6.30 -3.82
C GLU A 163 -13.56 6.66 -3.02
N ALA A 164 -13.25 5.88 -1.97
CA ALA A 164 -12.08 6.07 -1.13
C ALA A 164 -10.75 5.97 -1.91
N THR A 165 -10.74 5.15 -2.97
CA THR A 165 -9.57 4.98 -3.85
C THR A 165 -9.54 5.98 -5.00
N GLY A 166 -10.55 6.84 -5.15
CA GLY A 166 -10.68 7.76 -6.29
C GLY A 166 -10.99 7.06 -7.63
N LEU A 167 -11.31 5.76 -7.58
CA LEU A 167 -11.56 4.90 -8.73
C LEU A 167 -13.04 4.79 -9.11
N ALA A 168 -13.94 5.51 -8.43
CA ALA A 168 -15.38 5.51 -8.73
C ALA A 168 -15.67 5.84 -10.21
N ARG A 169 -14.85 6.69 -10.84
CA ARG A 169 -15.00 7.06 -12.26
C ARG A 169 -14.60 5.95 -13.24
N LEU A 170 -13.85 4.93 -12.80
CA LEU A 170 -13.57 3.74 -13.61
C LEU A 170 -14.83 2.89 -13.86
N ALA A 171 -15.84 3.01 -13.00
CA ALA A 171 -17.04 2.16 -13.02
C ALA A 171 -18.13 2.58 -14.03
N GLY A 172 -17.98 3.68 -14.79
CA GLY A 172 -19.04 4.10 -15.71
C GLY A 172 -18.93 5.45 -16.43
N GLY A 173 -17.73 6.00 -16.63
CA GLY A 173 -17.57 7.29 -17.33
C GLY A 173 -17.68 7.21 -18.87
N GLU A 174 -18.18 8.28 -19.50
CA GLU A 174 -18.17 8.50 -20.95
C GLU A 174 -16.80 8.18 -21.58
N PRO A 175 -16.76 7.69 -22.84
CA PRO A 175 -15.51 7.37 -23.53
C PRO A 175 -14.65 8.63 -23.73
N ALA A 176 -13.74 8.87 -22.79
CA ALA A 176 -12.60 9.76 -22.99
C ALA A 176 -11.46 8.98 -23.66
N PRO A 177 -10.59 9.62 -24.47
CA PRO A 177 -9.36 9.00 -24.94
C PRO A 177 -8.60 8.39 -23.76
N ALA A 178 -8.14 7.15 -23.88
CA ALA A 178 -7.54 6.39 -22.76
C ALA A 178 -6.42 7.17 -22.05
N GLY A 179 -5.64 7.96 -22.79
CA GLY A 179 -4.59 8.82 -22.24
C GLY A 179 -5.10 9.99 -21.39
N GLN A 180 -6.27 10.56 -21.69
CA GLN A 180 -6.86 11.64 -20.89
C GLN A 180 -7.46 11.09 -19.60
N ARG A 181 -8.18 9.97 -19.67
CA ARG A 181 -8.76 9.30 -18.49
C ARG A 181 -7.68 8.89 -17.48
N GLY A 182 -6.54 8.39 -17.96
CA GLY A 182 -5.40 8.06 -17.10
C GLY A 182 -4.82 9.28 -16.39
N LYS A 183 -4.70 10.42 -17.08
CA LYS A 183 -4.22 11.68 -16.50
C LYS A 183 -5.16 12.22 -15.43
N ASP A 184 -6.46 12.16 -15.66
CA ASP A 184 -7.46 12.67 -14.70
C ASP A 184 -7.44 11.84 -13.39
N ILE A 185 -7.33 10.52 -13.51
CA ILE A 185 -7.19 9.62 -12.36
C ILE A 185 -5.87 9.89 -11.63
N ALA A 186 -4.77 9.97 -12.37
CA ALA A 186 -3.46 10.29 -11.77
C ALA A 186 -3.49 11.65 -11.05
N SER A 187 -4.12 12.67 -11.64
CA SER A 187 -4.28 13.97 -10.99
C SER A 187 -5.10 13.86 -9.71
N ALA A 188 -6.27 13.23 -9.74
CA ALA A 188 -7.12 13.05 -8.56
C ALA A 188 -6.39 12.32 -7.42
N LEU A 189 -5.62 11.28 -7.74
CA LEU A 189 -4.86 10.51 -6.76
C LEU A 189 -3.69 11.29 -6.14
N THR A 190 -3.08 12.20 -6.88
CA THR A 190 -1.86 12.90 -6.47
C THR A 190 -2.12 14.26 -5.83
N VAL A 191 -3.25 14.91 -6.13
CA VAL A 191 -3.62 16.24 -5.62
C VAL A 191 -3.59 16.29 -4.09
N ASN A 192 -4.08 15.28 -3.38
CA ASN A 192 -4.06 15.30 -1.91
C ASN A 192 -2.65 15.27 -1.35
N PHE A 193 -1.75 14.45 -1.91
CA PHE A 193 -0.34 14.40 -1.49
C PHE A 193 0.37 15.71 -1.79
N LEU A 194 0.18 16.25 -2.99
CA LEU A 194 0.76 17.52 -3.41
C LEU A 194 0.25 18.67 -2.52
N THR A 195 -1.06 18.80 -2.33
CA THR A 195 -1.66 19.84 -1.48
C THR A 195 -1.12 19.77 -0.06
N ASN A 196 -1.07 18.58 0.53
CA ASN A 196 -0.51 18.39 1.87
C ASN A 196 0.98 18.77 1.95
N ALA A 197 1.78 18.45 0.92
CA ALA A 197 3.17 18.86 0.85
C ALA A 197 3.34 20.38 0.73
N PHE A 198 2.52 21.05 -0.09
CA PHE A 198 2.51 22.51 -0.20
C PHE A 198 2.23 23.19 1.14
N LEU A 199 1.22 22.70 1.86
CA LEU A 199 0.87 23.22 3.18
C LEU A 199 2.00 23.01 4.19
N ARG A 200 2.58 21.80 4.30
CA ARG A 200 3.70 21.51 5.21
C ARG A 200 4.95 22.33 4.91
N CYS A 201 5.25 22.53 3.63
CA CYS A 201 6.44 23.25 3.18
C CYS A 201 6.23 24.76 3.04
N HIS A 202 5.08 25.29 3.46
CA HIS A 202 4.74 26.71 3.42
C HIS A 202 4.92 27.32 2.03
N ILE A 203 4.54 26.57 0.98
CA ILE A 203 4.56 27.05 -0.40
C ILE A 203 3.16 27.55 -0.75
N PRO A 204 3.03 28.75 -1.34
CA PRO A 204 1.73 29.27 -1.74
C PRO A 204 1.00 28.30 -2.68
N VAL A 205 -0.18 27.82 -2.28
CA VAL A 205 -1.03 26.91 -3.07
C VAL A 205 -1.39 27.45 -4.46
N LYS A 206 -1.32 28.77 -4.69
CA LYS A 206 -1.42 29.37 -6.05
C LYS A 206 -0.38 28.82 -7.03
N LEU A 207 0.71 28.23 -6.56
CA LEU A 207 1.72 27.58 -7.39
C LEU A 207 1.36 26.13 -7.79
N LEU A 208 0.19 25.60 -7.38
CA LEU A 208 -0.38 24.34 -7.89
C LEU A 208 -1.12 24.51 -9.23
N TYR A 209 -1.64 25.71 -9.53
CA TYR A 209 -2.49 25.99 -10.70
C TYR A 209 -1.80 26.88 -11.72
#